data_AF-X1TAX4-F1
#
_entry.id   AF-X1TAX4-F1
#
_cell.length_a   1.000
_cell.length_b   1.000
_cell.length_c   1.000
_cell.angle_alpha   90.00
_cell.angle_beta   90.00
_cell.angle_gamma   90.00
#
_symmetry.space_group_name_H-M   'P 1'
#
loop_
_entity.id
_entity.type
_entity.pdbx_description
1 polymer ?
#
loop_
_entity_poly.entity_id
_entity_poly.type
_entity_poly.pdbx_seq_one_letter_code
_entity_poly.pdbx_strand_id
1 'polypeptide(L)'
;YVIPANPKTTMQQTIRGYFTNAITAWHTYHSIQRLVYSYLATGLVMSGMNLLVRRWQLAATKALTLPIPPNEGIKQIASAESVNEDEVTGGTDNPHTLTKKPVSIGTCVFTSASVTEDQAAQVDIEMGDVRIPIDIIGTLGETETPGTVLATGDKLLISYTSGGRTITEEELAEATEISGDTDYEFKAQTIRTQFYPIDFESVVLKILDDSESTKAQIESEEVDNVLGKVYLDKTANPAVGDKHTYTSFTALEDAKLEVTKVDTSFITWRRYSEGRIQA
;
A
#
# COMPACT_ATOMS: atom_id res chain seq x y z
N TYR A 1 -25.50 7.79 -48.28
CA TYR A 1 -24.83 7.11 -47.15
C TYR A 1 -23.89 8.12 -46.50
N VAL A 2 -24.26 8.69 -45.34
CA VAL A 2 -23.40 9.62 -44.62
C VAL A 2 -22.35 8.78 -43.92
N ILE A 3 -21.12 8.76 -44.45
CA ILE A 3 -19.99 8.15 -43.77
C ILE A 3 -19.79 8.98 -42.49
N PRO A 4 -19.86 8.38 -41.28
CA PRO A 4 -19.57 9.11 -40.06
C PRO A 4 -18.19 9.77 -40.20
N ALA A 5 -18.09 11.07 -39.91
CA ALA A 5 -16.85 11.82 -40.10
C ALA A 5 -15.73 11.20 -39.27
N ASN A 6 -14.86 10.41 -39.92
CA ASN A 6 -13.64 9.96 -39.29
C ASN A 6 -12.77 11.21 -39.08
N PRO A 7 -12.24 11.47 -37.87
CA PRO A 7 -11.40 12.64 -37.65
C PRO A 7 -10.18 12.61 -38.57
N LYS A 8 -10.11 13.58 -39.48
CA LYS A 8 -9.12 13.62 -40.58
C LYS A 8 -8.04 14.66 -40.36
N THR A 9 -8.25 15.65 -39.51
CA THR A 9 -7.23 16.67 -39.23
C THR A 9 -6.33 16.23 -38.09
N THR A 10 -5.06 16.64 -38.12
CA THR A 10 -4.09 16.41 -37.04
C THR A 10 -4.65 16.83 -35.69
N MET A 11 -5.29 18.00 -35.62
CA MET A 11 -5.88 18.52 -34.39
C MET A 11 -7.02 17.64 -33.86
N GLN A 12 -7.87 17.09 -34.74
CA GLN A 12 -8.93 16.16 -34.33
C GLN A 12 -8.34 14.84 -33.81
N GLN A 13 -7.27 14.33 -34.43
CA GLN A 13 -6.57 13.14 -33.97
C GLN A 13 -5.89 13.37 -32.61
N THR A 14 -5.26 14.53 -32.40
CA THR A 14 -4.66 14.92 -31.13
C THR A 14 -5.69 14.96 -29.99
N ILE A 15 -6.83 15.63 -30.19
CA ILE A 15 -7.89 15.72 -29.18
C ILE A 15 -8.47 14.34 -28.85
N ARG A 16 -8.60 13.46 -29.86
CA ARG A 16 -9.03 12.07 -29.66
C ARG A 16 -8.00 11.27 -28.87
N GLY A 17 -6.71 11.49 -29.10
CA GLY A 17 -5.62 10.92 -28.31
C GLY A 17 -5.75 11.31 -26.83
N TYR A 18 -5.97 12.59 -26.54
CA TYR A 18 -6.17 13.06 -25.16
C TYR A 18 -7.38 12.44 -24.48
N PHE A 19 -8.50 12.28 -25.20
CA PHE A 19 -9.67 11.58 -24.68
C PHE A 19 -9.35 10.12 -24.37
N THR A 20 -8.69 9.42 -25.29
CA THR A 20 -8.32 8.01 -25.13
C THR A 20 -7.42 7.80 -23.92
N ASN A 21 -6.44 8.69 -23.70
CA ASN A 21 -5.54 8.64 -22.55
C ASN A 21 -6.29 8.91 -21.24
N ALA A 22 -7.23 9.85 -21.22
CA ALA A 22 -8.05 10.13 -20.04
C ALA A 22 -8.95 8.96 -19.64
N ILE A 23 -9.54 8.27 -20.63
CA ILE A 23 -10.33 7.04 -20.39
C ILE A 23 -9.42 5.93 -19.85
N THR A 24 -8.24 5.76 -20.44
CA THR A 24 -7.26 4.78 -19.94
C THR A 24 -6.91 5.04 -18.48
N ALA A 25 -6.60 6.29 -18.12
CA ALA A 25 -6.31 6.69 -16.74
C ALA A 25 -7.50 6.49 -15.78
N TRP A 26 -8.75 6.73 -16.23
CA TRP A 26 -9.92 6.43 -15.42
C TRP A 26 -10.01 4.94 -15.07
N HIS A 27 -9.67 4.07 -16.03
CA HIS A 27 -9.73 2.63 -15.85
C HIS A 27 -8.58 2.06 -15.03
N THR A 28 -7.44 2.76 -14.96
CA THR A 28 -6.36 2.41 -14.01
C THR A 28 -6.70 2.80 -12.58
N TYR A 29 -7.55 3.81 -12.35
CA TYR A 29 -7.97 4.18 -11.00
C TYR A 29 -8.88 3.11 -10.37
N HIS A 30 -8.70 2.81 -9.09
CA HIS A 30 -9.61 1.94 -8.34
C HIS A 30 -10.81 2.73 -7.80
N SER A 31 -11.71 2.04 -7.08
CA SER A 31 -13.02 2.56 -6.68
C SER A 31 -12.95 3.85 -5.84
N ILE A 32 -11.99 3.96 -4.92
CA ILE A 32 -11.83 5.11 -4.02
C ILE A 32 -11.32 6.33 -4.79
N GLN A 33 -10.29 6.16 -5.62
CA GLN A 33 -9.78 7.22 -6.50
C GLN A 33 -10.87 7.75 -7.45
N ARG A 34 -11.69 6.87 -8.03
CA ARG A 34 -12.83 7.27 -8.86
C ARG A 34 -13.89 8.03 -8.06
N LEU A 35 -14.12 7.65 -6.80
CA LEU A 35 -15.07 8.31 -5.91
C LEU A 35 -14.67 9.77 -5.60
N VAL A 36 -13.37 10.07 -5.48
CA VAL A 36 -12.87 11.45 -5.31
C VAL A 36 -13.36 12.36 -6.44
N TYR A 37 -13.30 11.89 -7.69
CA TYR A 37 -13.81 12.67 -8.83
C TYR A 37 -15.33 12.88 -8.79
N SER A 38 -16.09 11.91 -8.28
CA SER A 38 -17.53 12.07 -8.05
C SER A 38 -17.81 13.16 -7.00
N TYR A 39 -17.00 13.24 -5.94
CA TYR A 39 -17.10 14.35 -4.99
C TYR A 39 -16.76 15.69 -5.61
N LEU A 40 -15.67 15.77 -6.39
CA LEU A 40 -15.30 17.02 -7.09
C LEU A 40 -16.37 17.48 -8.08
N ALA A 41 -17.06 16.53 -8.70
CA ALA A 41 -18.17 16.80 -9.61
C ALA A 41 -19.45 17.22 -8.90
N THR A 42 -19.52 17.12 -7.57
CA THR A 42 -20.70 17.56 -6.80
C THR A 42 -20.98 19.05 -7.02
N GLY A 43 -22.23 19.36 -7.39
CA GLY A 43 -22.68 20.70 -7.76
C GLY A 43 -22.38 21.07 -9.22
N LEU A 44 -21.80 20.17 -10.01
CA LEU A 44 -21.63 20.33 -11.46
C LEU A 44 -22.63 19.43 -12.20
N VAL A 45 -22.99 19.83 -13.42
CA VAL A 45 -23.83 19.03 -14.32
C VAL A 45 -22.96 18.02 -15.10
N MET A 46 -22.15 17.22 -14.38
CA MET A 46 -21.30 16.18 -14.96
C MET A 46 -20.96 15.09 -13.95
N SER A 47 -20.62 13.89 -14.44
CA SER A 47 -20.09 12.81 -13.60
C SER A 47 -18.62 13.02 -13.26
N GLY A 48 -18.10 12.27 -12.28
CA GLY A 48 -16.67 12.27 -11.95
C GLY A 48 -15.78 11.89 -13.14
N MET A 49 -16.18 10.89 -13.94
CA MET A 49 -15.49 10.51 -15.17
C MET A 49 -15.43 11.68 -16.17
N ASN A 50 -16.56 12.34 -16.40
CA ASN A 50 -16.62 13.49 -17.31
C ASN A 50 -15.77 14.66 -16.80
N LEU A 51 -15.69 14.84 -15.48
CA LEU A 51 -14.82 15.84 -14.87
C LEU A 51 -13.33 15.52 -15.11
N LEU A 52 -12.90 14.27 -14.94
CA LEU A 52 -11.53 13.84 -15.25
C LEU A 52 -11.20 14.09 -16.72
N VAL A 53 -12.03 13.62 -17.64
CA VAL A 53 -11.84 13.78 -19.09
C VAL A 53 -11.71 15.27 -19.45
N ARG A 54 -12.60 16.12 -18.92
CA ARG A 54 -12.55 17.57 -19.14
C ARG A 54 -11.24 18.17 -18.63
N ARG A 55 -10.81 17.83 -17.41
CA ARG A 55 -9.56 18.34 -16.83
C ARG A 55 -8.34 17.88 -17.63
N TRP A 56 -8.33 16.62 -18.05
CA TRP A 56 -7.25 16.03 -18.84
C TRP A 56 -7.11 16.73 -20.19
N GLN A 57 -8.21 16.89 -20.92
CA GLN A 57 -8.19 17.56 -22.22
C GLN A 57 -7.75 19.02 -22.10
N LEU A 58 -8.20 19.75 -21.08
CA LEU A 58 -7.76 21.11 -20.83
C LEU A 58 -6.27 21.20 -20.50
N ALA A 59 -5.75 20.30 -19.65
CA ALA A 59 -4.34 20.26 -19.29
C ALA A 59 -3.46 19.90 -20.49
N ALA A 60 -3.79 18.82 -21.20
CA ALA A 60 -3.04 18.35 -22.36
C ALA A 60 -3.00 19.38 -23.50
N THR A 61 -4.12 20.06 -23.77
CA THR A 61 -4.19 21.10 -24.81
C THR A 61 -3.34 22.33 -24.45
N LYS A 62 -3.19 22.62 -23.16
CA LYS A 62 -2.39 23.74 -22.65
C LYS A 62 -0.96 23.35 -22.26
N ALA A 63 -0.54 22.11 -22.51
CA ALA A 63 0.73 21.56 -22.07
C ALA A 63 0.99 21.76 -20.56
N LEU A 64 -0.05 21.59 -19.74
CA LEU A 64 0.03 21.61 -18.29
C LEU A 64 0.18 20.19 -17.73
N THR A 65 0.57 20.10 -16.47
CA THR A 65 0.59 18.83 -15.72
C THR A 65 -0.76 18.13 -15.82
N LEU A 66 -0.72 16.87 -16.24
CA LEU A 66 -1.92 16.04 -16.36
C LEU A 66 -2.46 15.71 -14.96
N PRO A 67 -3.77 15.42 -14.84
CA PRO A 67 -4.33 14.93 -13.58
C PRO A 67 -3.58 13.69 -13.11
N ILE A 68 -3.07 13.74 -11.89
CA ILE A 68 -2.45 12.60 -11.21
C ILE A 68 -3.54 11.73 -10.53
N PRO A 69 -3.23 10.45 -10.23
CA PRO A 69 -4.07 9.66 -9.33
C PRO A 69 -4.29 10.41 -8.01
N PRO A 70 -5.52 10.44 -7.48
CA PRO A 70 -5.77 11.00 -6.16
C PRO A 70 -4.91 10.31 -5.10
N ASN A 71 -4.30 11.10 -4.21
CA ASN A 71 -3.57 10.56 -3.08
C ASN A 71 -4.53 9.88 -2.09
N GLU A 72 -4.01 8.89 -1.39
CA GLU A 72 -4.72 8.09 -0.41
C GLU A 72 -3.92 7.98 0.88
N GLY A 73 -4.63 7.71 1.96
CA GLY A 73 -4.05 7.54 3.28
C GLY A 73 -5.08 6.92 4.21
N ILE A 74 -4.75 6.88 5.50
CA ILE A 74 -5.69 6.64 6.61
C ILE A 74 -5.78 7.91 7.48
N LYS A 75 -6.84 8.05 8.26
CA LYS A 75 -7.15 9.12 9.22
C LYS A 75 -7.69 8.43 10.43
N GLN A 76 -7.07 8.80 11.51
CA GLN A 76 -7.41 8.39 12.83
C GLN A 76 -8.09 9.59 13.51
N ILE A 77 -9.28 9.38 14.05
CA ILE A 77 -9.94 10.38 14.90
C ILE A 77 -10.01 9.78 16.29
N ALA A 78 -9.25 10.37 17.20
CA ALA A 78 -9.02 9.80 18.52
C ALA A 78 -8.99 10.89 19.58
N SER A 79 -9.34 10.51 20.81
CA SER A 79 -9.26 11.38 21.98
C SER A 79 -7.90 11.33 22.68
N ALA A 80 -7.16 10.23 22.48
CA ALA A 80 -5.85 10.01 23.06
C ALA A 80 -5.07 8.97 22.23
N GLU A 81 -3.75 9.01 22.36
CA GLU A 81 -2.82 7.98 21.91
C GLU A 81 -2.14 7.33 23.12
N SER A 82 -1.71 6.09 22.98
CA SER A 82 -0.93 5.38 23.98
C SER A 82 0.04 4.41 23.29
N VAL A 83 1.29 4.40 23.75
CA VAL A 83 2.25 3.35 23.40
C VAL A 83 1.95 2.14 24.28
N ASN A 84 1.80 0.98 23.64
CA ASN A 84 1.73 -0.31 24.31
C ASN A 84 3.07 -0.98 24.07
N GLU A 85 3.81 -1.20 25.15
CA GLU A 85 5.13 -1.81 25.11
C GLU A 85 5.02 -3.29 25.44
N ASP A 86 5.75 -4.11 24.69
CA ASP A 86 5.97 -5.52 24.99
C ASP A 86 4.69 -6.33 25.29
N GLU A 87 3.62 -6.14 24.51
CA GLU A 87 2.43 -6.97 24.66
C GLU A 87 2.77 -8.41 24.27
N VAL A 88 2.74 -9.30 25.27
CA VAL A 88 3.10 -10.71 25.12
C VAL A 88 1.97 -11.50 24.48
N THR A 89 2.29 -12.28 23.45
CA THR A 89 1.34 -13.22 22.84
C THR A 89 1.37 -14.59 23.51
N GLY A 90 0.24 -15.29 23.46
CA GLY A 90 0.17 -16.70 23.82
C GLY A 90 0.80 -17.56 22.71
N GLY A 91 1.58 -18.58 23.08
CA GLY A 91 2.37 -19.41 22.14
C GLY A 91 1.57 -20.34 21.20
N THR A 92 0.30 -20.03 20.94
CA THR A 92 -0.54 -20.66 19.92
C THR A 92 -1.48 -19.65 19.25
N ASP A 93 -1.36 -18.36 19.54
CA ASP A 93 -2.27 -17.34 19.05
C ASP A 93 -1.74 -16.76 17.73
N ASN A 94 -2.11 -17.38 16.60
CA ASN A 94 -1.91 -16.81 15.26
C ASN A 94 -3.17 -17.03 14.42
N PRO A 95 -3.97 -15.99 14.09
CA PRO A 95 -3.72 -14.57 14.36
C PRO A 95 -3.83 -14.19 15.83
N HIS A 96 -3.03 -13.24 16.26
CA HIS A 96 -3.10 -12.65 17.59
C HIS A 96 -4.00 -11.41 17.59
N THR A 97 -4.78 -11.22 18.66
CA THR A 97 -5.60 -10.02 18.85
C THR A 97 -4.96 -9.12 19.90
N LEU A 98 -4.57 -7.93 19.49
CA LEU A 98 -3.98 -6.93 20.35
C LEU A 98 -5.00 -6.38 21.36
N THR A 99 -4.53 -6.12 22.57
CA THR A 99 -5.33 -5.70 23.72
C THR A 99 -5.94 -4.31 23.49
N LYS A 100 -5.28 -3.43 22.75
CA LYS A 100 -5.76 -2.08 22.42
C LYS A 100 -6.04 -1.90 20.93
N LYS A 101 -7.08 -1.13 20.63
CA LYS A 101 -7.57 -0.83 19.28
C LYS A 101 -8.10 0.60 19.20
N PRO A 102 -7.99 1.29 18.05
CA PRO A 102 -7.25 0.93 16.83
C PRO A 102 -5.72 1.11 16.93
N VAL A 103 -4.98 0.34 16.14
CA VAL A 103 -3.51 0.42 16.03
C VAL A 103 -3.14 1.50 15.02
N SER A 104 -2.02 2.17 15.25
CA SER A 104 -1.44 3.12 14.31
C SER A 104 -0.63 2.40 13.24
N ILE A 105 -0.84 2.80 12.00
CA ILE A 105 -0.16 2.28 10.81
C ILE A 105 1.35 2.40 11.00
N GLY A 106 2.04 1.28 10.86
CA GLY A 106 3.50 1.21 10.88
C GLY A 106 4.13 1.45 12.24
N THR A 107 3.33 1.42 13.30
CA THR A 107 3.86 1.50 14.67
C THR A 107 3.98 0.15 15.34
N CYS A 108 3.31 -0.88 14.80
CA CYS A 108 3.45 -2.23 15.33
C CYS A 108 4.85 -2.74 15.01
N VAL A 109 5.54 -3.27 16.02
CA VAL A 109 6.88 -3.85 15.92
C VAL A 109 6.86 -5.14 16.70
N PHE A 110 7.20 -6.22 16.02
CA PHE A 110 7.34 -7.54 16.61
C PHE A 110 8.72 -7.74 17.22
N THR A 111 8.80 -8.56 18.25
CA THR A 111 10.05 -9.04 18.82
C THR A 111 9.90 -10.52 19.19
N SER A 112 10.71 -11.38 18.58
CA SER A 112 10.73 -12.83 18.83
C SER A 112 11.27 -13.16 20.22
N ALA A 113 10.72 -14.21 20.83
CA ALA A 113 11.18 -14.74 22.10
C ALA A 113 12.37 -15.71 21.99
N SER A 114 12.64 -16.28 20.80
CA SER A 114 13.87 -17.04 20.42
C SER A 114 13.65 -18.07 19.30
N VAL A 115 12.44 -18.58 19.12
CA VAL A 115 12.15 -19.67 18.15
C VAL A 115 11.29 -19.24 16.98
N THR A 116 10.57 -18.14 17.11
CA THR A 116 9.86 -17.51 16.01
C THR A 116 10.88 -16.80 15.12
N GLU A 117 10.75 -16.97 13.81
CA GLU A 117 11.60 -16.29 12.85
C GLU A 117 11.41 -14.76 12.97
N ASP A 118 12.50 -14.01 12.84
CA ASP A 118 12.40 -12.55 12.85
C ASP A 118 11.65 -12.08 11.61
N GLN A 119 10.80 -11.07 11.78
CA GLN A 119 10.01 -10.52 10.68
C GLN A 119 10.88 -9.66 9.77
N ALA A 120 10.94 -10.04 8.50
CA ALA A 120 11.62 -9.26 7.47
C ALA A 120 10.76 -8.07 6.99
N ALA A 121 9.44 -8.18 7.10
CA ALA A 121 8.52 -7.12 6.67
C ALA A 121 7.20 -7.11 7.43
N GLN A 122 6.52 -5.97 7.38
CA GLN A 122 5.16 -5.80 7.90
C GLN A 122 4.22 -5.37 6.78
N VAL A 123 3.05 -5.97 6.71
CA VAL A 123 2.06 -5.72 5.66
C VAL A 123 0.82 -5.10 6.27
N ASP A 124 0.61 -3.83 5.94
CA ASP A 124 -0.61 -3.10 6.28
C ASP A 124 -1.74 -3.53 5.33
N ILE A 125 -2.70 -4.32 5.81
CA ILE A 125 -3.72 -4.86 4.92
C ILE A 125 -4.68 -3.78 4.42
N GLU A 126 -4.84 -2.68 5.15
CA GLU A 126 -5.78 -1.61 4.79
C GLU A 126 -5.24 -0.74 3.66
N MET A 127 -3.96 -0.41 3.71
CA MET A 127 -3.28 0.40 2.68
C MET A 127 -2.54 -0.43 1.63
N GLY A 128 -2.38 -1.74 1.86
CA GLY A 128 -1.53 -2.59 1.06
C GLY A 128 -0.06 -2.18 1.11
N ASP A 129 0.37 -1.56 2.21
CA ASP A 129 1.75 -1.08 2.38
C ASP A 129 2.62 -2.20 2.97
N VAL A 130 3.64 -2.62 2.23
CA VAL A 130 4.69 -3.53 2.68
C VAL A 130 5.85 -2.69 3.19
N ARG A 131 6.13 -2.80 4.48
CA ARG A 131 7.19 -2.07 5.18
C ARG A 131 8.35 -3.01 5.45
N ILE A 132 9.53 -2.63 4.95
CA ILE A 132 10.79 -3.26 5.27
C ILE A 132 11.46 -2.37 6.33
N PRO A 133 11.52 -2.80 7.60
CA PRO A 133 12.01 -1.94 8.69
C PRO A 133 13.54 -1.79 8.68
N ILE A 134 14.26 -2.81 8.22
CA ILE A 134 15.72 -2.89 8.17
C ILE A 134 16.10 -3.48 6.81
N ASP A 135 17.23 -3.05 6.26
CA ASP A 135 17.75 -3.55 4.99
C ASP A 135 17.86 -5.08 5.02
N ILE A 136 17.32 -5.74 4.00
CA ILE A 136 17.43 -7.20 3.82
C ILE A 136 18.61 -7.46 2.88
N ILE A 137 19.55 -8.30 3.30
CA ILE A 137 20.79 -8.58 2.59
C ILE A 137 20.95 -10.04 2.16
N GLY A 138 20.05 -10.93 2.62
CA GLY A 138 20.06 -12.36 2.30
C GLY A 138 18.81 -12.87 1.60
N THR A 139 18.95 -13.98 0.86
CA THR A 139 17.83 -14.58 0.10
C THR A 139 16.73 -15.19 0.98
N LEU A 140 17.00 -15.36 2.29
CA LEU A 140 16.03 -15.86 3.27
C LEU A 140 15.47 -14.77 4.19
N GLY A 141 15.67 -13.48 3.86
CA GLY A 141 15.17 -12.36 4.67
C GLY A 141 16.15 -11.89 5.77
N GLU A 142 17.40 -12.34 5.72
CA GLU A 142 18.42 -12.02 6.71
C GLU A 142 18.87 -10.54 6.62
N THR A 143 19.13 -9.91 7.77
CA THR A 143 19.48 -8.47 7.88
C THR A 143 20.92 -8.20 8.34
N GLU A 144 21.64 -9.20 8.87
CA GLU A 144 23.01 -9.03 9.38
C GLU A 144 24.02 -10.03 8.83
N THR A 145 23.71 -11.34 8.86
CA THR A 145 24.61 -12.40 8.39
C THR A 145 23.86 -13.35 7.46
N PRO A 146 23.93 -13.14 6.14
CA PRO A 146 23.22 -13.97 5.18
C PRO A 146 23.95 -15.30 4.94
N GLY A 147 23.20 -16.40 4.86
CA GLY A 147 23.71 -17.68 4.37
C GLY A 147 23.99 -17.62 2.86
N THR A 148 23.08 -16.99 2.12
CA THR A 148 23.23 -16.65 0.70
C THR A 148 22.94 -15.17 0.53
N VAL A 149 23.92 -14.43 0.00
CA VAL A 149 23.80 -12.98 -0.27
C VAL A 149 22.86 -12.74 -1.45
N LEU A 150 22.20 -11.58 -1.44
CA LEU A 150 21.48 -11.10 -2.61
C LEU A 150 22.45 -10.75 -3.75
N ALA A 151 21.94 -10.85 -4.97
CA ALA A 151 22.66 -10.52 -6.20
C ALA A 151 21.79 -9.70 -7.17
N THR A 152 22.40 -9.26 -8.28
CA THR A 152 21.69 -8.61 -9.37
C THR A 152 20.56 -9.50 -9.89
N GLY A 153 19.37 -8.93 -10.06
CA GLY A 153 18.21 -9.64 -10.61
C GLY A 153 17.33 -10.33 -9.56
N ASP A 154 17.78 -10.42 -8.30
CA ASP A 154 16.95 -10.93 -7.21
C ASP A 154 15.78 -9.99 -6.93
N LYS A 155 14.62 -10.58 -6.59
CA LYS A 155 13.36 -9.84 -6.49
C LYS A 155 12.59 -10.15 -5.23
N LEU A 156 12.02 -9.10 -4.64
CA LEU A 156 11.02 -9.21 -3.59
C LEU A 156 9.64 -9.34 -4.23
N LEU A 157 8.95 -10.44 -3.93
CA LEU A 157 7.68 -10.82 -4.51
C LEU A 157 6.61 -10.99 -3.44
N ILE A 158 5.39 -10.54 -3.69
CA ILE A 158 4.23 -10.76 -2.81
C ILE A 158 3.10 -11.47 -3.54
N SER A 159 2.46 -12.42 -2.88
CA SER A 159 1.18 -12.99 -3.30
C SER A 159 0.13 -12.71 -2.25
N TYR A 160 -1.10 -12.39 -2.65
CA TYR A 160 -2.16 -12.01 -1.73
C TYR A 160 -3.54 -12.05 -2.41
N THR A 161 -4.62 -11.96 -1.63
CA THR A 161 -5.96 -11.76 -2.18
C THR A 161 -6.48 -10.36 -1.87
N SER A 162 -7.19 -9.76 -2.83
CA SER A 162 -7.78 -8.42 -2.66
C SER A 162 -9.07 -8.28 -3.44
N GLY A 163 -10.18 -8.07 -2.71
CA GLY A 163 -11.48 -7.81 -3.30
C GLY A 163 -11.93 -8.90 -4.29
N GLY A 164 -11.67 -10.16 -3.94
CA GLY A 164 -11.99 -11.34 -4.75
C GLY A 164 -11.02 -11.64 -5.90
N ARG A 165 -9.88 -10.94 -5.98
CA ARG A 165 -8.78 -11.27 -6.89
C ARG A 165 -7.71 -12.05 -6.13
N THR A 166 -7.06 -12.96 -6.83
CA THR A 166 -5.80 -13.56 -6.38
C THR A 166 -4.68 -12.94 -7.18
N ILE A 167 -3.75 -12.29 -6.48
CA ILE A 167 -2.53 -11.74 -7.03
C ILE A 167 -1.42 -12.74 -6.70
N THR A 168 -0.66 -13.13 -7.71
CA THR A 168 0.43 -14.10 -7.55
C THR A 168 1.71 -13.45 -7.99
N GLU A 169 2.67 -13.41 -7.07
CA GLU A 169 4.05 -12.97 -7.32
C GLU A 169 4.12 -11.58 -7.98
N GLU A 170 3.38 -10.62 -7.42
CA GLU A 170 3.59 -9.21 -7.72
C GLU A 170 5.01 -8.81 -7.30
N GLU A 171 5.75 -8.20 -8.22
CA GLU A 171 7.10 -7.69 -7.97
C GLU A 171 7.03 -6.36 -7.22
N LEU A 172 7.59 -6.34 -6.01
CA LEU A 172 7.64 -5.17 -5.15
C LEU A 172 8.93 -4.37 -5.38
N ALA A 173 10.07 -5.06 -5.44
CA ALA A 173 11.37 -4.46 -5.61
C ALA A 173 12.36 -5.44 -6.25
N GLU A 174 13.38 -4.88 -6.89
CA GLU A 174 14.59 -5.58 -7.34
C GLU A 174 15.74 -5.21 -6.38
N ALA A 175 16.61 -6.17 -6.07
CA ALA A 175 17.75 -5.94 -5.19
C ALA A 175 18.70 -4.90 -5.80
N THR A 176 19.22 -4.00 -4.97
CA THR A 176 20.08 -2.90 -5.41
C THR A 176 21.47 -2.99 -4.78
N GLU A 177 22.50 -2.58 -5.52
CA GLU A 177 23.87 -2.49 -4.97
C GLU A 177 23.92 -1.54 -3.77
N ILE A 178 24.59 -2.00 -2.72
CA ILE A 178 24.90 -1.21 -1.54
C ILE A 178 25.93 -0.15 -1.94
N SER A 179 25.65 1.11 -1.59
CA SER A 179 26.47 2.24 -2.02
C SER A 179 27.90 2.14 -1.45
N GLY A 180 28.87 1.88 -2.31
CA GLY A 180 30.27 1.76 -1.92
C GLY A 180 30.70 0.34 -1.56
N ASP A 181 29.86 -0.65 -1.82
CA ASP A 181 30.13 -2.08 -1.67
C ASP A 181 29.86 -2.84 -2.98
N THR A 182 30.13 -4.15 -3.00
CA THR A 182 29.74 -5.08 -4.07
C THR A 182 28.49 -5.91 -3.74
N ASP A 183 28.00 -5.80 -2.52
CA ASP A 183 26.84 -6.54 -2.03
C ASP A 183 25.53 -5.85 -2.43
N TYR A 184 24.42 -6.59 -2.33
CA TYR A 184 23.09 -6.15 -2.72
C TYR A 184 22.13 -6.17 -1.53
N GLU A 185 21.14 -5.29 -1.56
CA GLU A 185 20.12 -5.17 -0.52
C GLU A 185 18.74 -4.84 -1.08
N PHE A 186 17.70 -5.26 -0.36
CA PHE A 186 16.41 -4.58 -0.39
C PHE A 186 16.40 -3.52 0.71
N LYS A 187 16.50 -2.25 0.30
CA LYS A 187 16.54 -1.13 1.23
C LYS A 187 15.29 -1.05 2.10
N ALA A 188 15.48 -0.63 3.35
CA ALA A 188 14.43 -0.25 4.28
C ALA A 188 13.56 0.82 3.64
N GLN A 189 12.29 0.47 3.41
CA GLN A 189 11.37 1.29 2.64
C GLN A 189 9.93 0.86 2.89
N THR A 190 9.00 1.62 2.31
CA THR A 190 7.58 1.27 2.26
C THR A 190 7.15 1.19 0.81
N ILE A 191 6.66 0.02 0.40
CA ILE A 191 6.24 -0.29 -0.95
C ILE A 191 4.74 -0.54 -0.93
N ARG A 192 3.99 0.11 -1.82
CA ARG A 192 2.55 -0.11 -1.93
C ARG A 192 2.24 -1.14 -3.00
N THR A 193 1.45 -2.14 -2.63
CA THR A 193 0.91 -3.14 -3.56
C THR A 193 -0.05 -2.53 -4.58
N GLN A 194 -0.20 -3.18 -5.74
CA GLN A 194 -1.04 -2.72 -6.83
C GLN A 194 -2.53 -2.68 -6.47
N PHE A 195 -2.97 -3.66 -5.68
CA PHE A 195 -4.36 -3.81 -5.24
C PHE A 195 -4.46 -3.85 -3.72
N TYR A 196 -5.35 -3.05 -3.16
CA TYR A 196 -5.67 -3.01 -1.73
C TYR A 196 -7.12 -2.52 -1.54
N PRO A 197 -7.76 -2.76 -0.38
CA PRO A 197 -7.23 -3.49 0.79
C PRO A 197 -6.96 -4.96 0.48
N ILE A 198 -6.01 -5.55 1.22
CA ILE A 198 -5.64 -6.96 1.18
C ILE A 198 -6.58 -7.72 2.13
N ASP A 199 -6.98 -8.93 1.75
CA ASP A 199 -7.74 -9.80 2.65
C ASP A 199 -6.78 -10.36 3.71
N PHE A 200 -7.16 -10.25 4.99
CA PHE A 200 -6.33 -10.74 6.11
C PHE A 200 -6.08 -12.25 6.03
N GLU A 201 -4.88 -12.68 6.44
CA GLU A 201 -4.37 -14.07 6.37
C GLU A 201 -4.21 -14.59 4.92
N SER A 202 -3.88 -13.71 3.98
CA SER A 202 -3.71 -14.08 2.57
C SER A 202 -2.31 -13.82 2.02
N VAL A 203 -1.47 -13.09 2.75
CA VAL A 203 -0.17 -12.64 2.27
C VAL A 203 0.82 -13.81 2.26
N VAL A 204 1.66 -13.84 1.24
CA VAL A 204 2.87 -14.67 1.19
C VAL A 204 3.97 -13.83 0.59
N LEU A 205 5.00 -13.51 1.38
CA LEU A 205 6.15 -12.73 0.92
C LEU A 205 7.33 -13.66 0.58
N LYS A 206 7.95 -13.45 -0.58
CA LYS A 206 9.04 -14.29 -1.08
C LYS A 206 10.18 -13.47 -1.65
N ILE A 207 11.37 -14.03 -1.57
CA ILE A 207 12.53 -13.57 -2.35
C ILE A 207 12.78 -14.58 -3.47
N LEU A 208 12.87 -14.09 -4.69
CA LEU A 208 13.38 -14.83 -5.85
C LEU A 208 14.90 -14.62 -5.90
N ASP A 209 15.64 -15.72 -5.85
CA ASP A 209 17.04 -15.79 -6.24
C ASP A 209 17.07 -16.12 -7.74
N ASP A 210 17.44 -15.15 -8.57
CA ASP A 210 17.45 -15.31 -10.03
C ASP A 210 18.56 -16.27 -10.48
N SER A 211 19.67 -16.28 -9.74
CA SER A 211 20.85 -17.09 -10.06
C SER A 211 20.58 -18.59 -9.97
N GLU A 212 19.76 -19.00 -8.99
CA GLU A 212 19.33 -20.39 -8.80
C GLU A 212 17.89 -20.65 -9.29
N SER A 213 17.16 -19.59 -9.68
CA SER A 213 15.73 -19.63 -10.01
C SER A 213 14.89 -20.24 -8.87
N THR A 214 15.30 -20.02 -7.62
CA THR A 214 14.61 -20.51 -6.42
C THR A 214 13.83 -19.39 -5.75
N LYS A 215 12.78 -19.77 -5.02
CA LYS A 215 11.94 -18.83 -4.29
C LYS A 215 11.82 -19.28 -2.85
N ALA A 216 12.21 -18.42 -1.92
CA ALA A 216 12.09 -18.67 -0.49
C ALA A 216 11.02 -17.76 0.10
N GLN A 217 10.12 -18.33 0.91
CA GLN A 217 9.20 -17.52 1.72
C GLN A 217 9.96 -16.96 2.92
N ILE A 218 9.80 -15.67 3.15
CA ILE A 218 10.34 -14.95 4.31
C ILE A 218 9.21 -14.64 5.28
N GLU A 219 9.51 -14.53 6.56
CA GLU A 219 8.50 -14.17 7.56
C GLU A 219 8.09 -12.70 7.42
N SER A 220 6.79 -12.46 7.40
CA SER A 220 6.16 -11.14 7.42
C SER A 220 4.95 -11.13 8.35
N GLU A 221 4.58 -9.94 8.81
CA GLU A 221 3.42 -9.75 9.67
C GLU A 221 2.34 -8.95 8.98
N GLU A 222 1.17 -9.56 8.80
CA GLU A 222 -0.03 -8.83 8.42
C GLU A 222 -0.59 -8.08 9.63
N VAL A 223 -0.85 -6.78 9.46
CA VAL A 223 -1.41 -5.91 10.50
C VAL A 223 -2.78 -5.40 10.06
N ASP A 224 -3.82 -5.84 10.76
CA ASP A 224 -5.17 -5.25 10.69
C ASP A 224 -5.29 -4.15 11.75
N ASN A 225 -5.10 -2.91 11.32
CA ASN A 225 -5.18 -1.74 12.21
C ASN A 225 -6.60 -1.47 12.73
N VAL A 226 -7.64 -1.91 12.00
CA VAL A 226 -9.05 -1.66 12.33
C VAL A 226 -9.50 -2.62 13.41
N LEU A 227 -9.23 -3.92 13.23
CA LEU A 227 -9.57 -4.95 14.18
C LEU A 227 -8.46 -5.18 15.21
N GLY A 228 -7.32 -4.51 15.12
CA GLY A 228 -6.17 -4.69 16.01
C GLY A 228 -5.76 -6.15 16.08
N LYS A 229 -5.53 -6.75 14.91
CA LYS A 229 -5.04 -8.12 14.78
C LYS A 229 -3.72 -8.13 14.04
N VAL A 230 -2.89 -9.10 14.38
CA VAL A 230 -1.62 -9.38 13.71
C VAL A 230 -1.56 -10.85 13.34
N TYR A 231 -0.92 -11.16 12.22
CA TYR A 231 -0.78 -12.52 11.73
C TYR A 231 0.61 -12.74 11.12
N LEU A 232 1.29 -13.79 11.56
CA LEU A 232 2.57 -14.24 10.98
C LEU A 232 2.29 -15.16 9.80
N ASP A 233 2.76 -14.82 8.60
CA ASP A 233 2.38 -15.52 7.36
C ASP A 233 3.12 -16.84 7.12
N LYS A 234 4.26 -17.05 7.77
CA LYS A 234 5.06 -18.26 7.67
C LYS A 234 5.05 -19.05 8.98
N THR A 235 5.12 -18.40 10.13
CA THR A 235 5.10 -19.06 11.44
C THR A 235 3.69 -19.49 11.85
N ALA A 236 3.42 -20.80 11.78
CA ALA A 236 2.13 -21.35 12.20
C ALA A 236 1.90 -21.30 13.73
N ASN A 237 2.96 -21.50 14.54
CA ASN A 237 2.87 -21.52 15.99
C ASN A 237 3.92 -20.58 16.61
N PRO A 238 3.56 -19.32 16.94
CA PRO A 238 4.47 -18.39 17.57
C PRO A 238 4.91 -18.86 18.95
N ALA A 239 6.05 -18.37 19.42
CA ALA A 239 6.59 -18.72 20.71
C ALA A 239 5.80 -18.08 21.85
N VAL A 240 5.74 -18.76 23.00
CA VAL A 240 5.32 -18.09 24.24
C VAL A 240 6.34 -16.99 24.56
N GLY A 241 5.88 -15.77 24.74
CA GLY A 241 6.76 -14.64 25.07
C GLY A 241 7.10 -13.75 23.88
N ASP A 242 6.64 -14.07 22.67
CA ASP A 242 6.72 -13.14 21.53
C ASP A 242 5.97 -11.85 21.89
N LYS A 243 6.48 -10.72 21.40
CA LYS A 243 6.04 -9.40 21.85
C LYS A 243 5.67 -8.50 20.69
N HIS A 244 4.67 -7.64 20.92
CA HIS A 244 4.32 -6.56 20.02
C HIS A 244 4.39 -5.23 20.77
N THR A 245 5.17 -4.30 20.25
CA THR A 245 5.16 -2.90 20.68
C THR A 245 4.43 -2.08 19.63
N TYR A 246 3.44 -1.28 20.02
CA TYR A 246 2.61 -0.54 19.07
C TYR A 246 1.95 0.69 19.68
N THR A 247 1.72 1.71 18.86
CA THR A 247 0.90 2.86 19.25
C THR A 247 -0.56 2.53 18.96
N SER A 248 -1.41 2.65 19.98
CA SER A 248 -2.86 2.56 19.83
C SER A 248 -3.52 3.90 20.10
N PHE A 249 -4.73 4.06 19.60
CA PHE A 249 -5.52 5.25 19.84
C PHE A 249 -6.84 4.91 20.51
N THR A 250 -7.36 5.82 21.33
CA THR A 250 -8.73 5.73 21.83
C THR A 250 -9.66 6.38 20.82
N ALA A 251 -10.41 5.57 20.06
CA ALA A 251 -11.34 6.09 19.07
C ALA A 251 -12.40 6.98 19.75
N LEU A 252 -12.71 8.12 19.13
CA LEU A 252 -13.87 8.92 19.53
C LEU A 252 -15.13 8.26 18.98
N GLU A 253 -15.98 7.75 19.87
CA GLU A 253 -17.30 7.23 19.49
C GLU A 253 -18.11 8.30 18.76
N ASP A 254 -18.82 7.88 17.70
CA ASP A 254 -19.69 8.72 16.88
C ASP A 254 -19.03 9.94 16.20
N ALA A 255 -17.70 10.00 16.16
CA ALA A 255 -16.99 11.08 15.48
C ALA A 255 -17.20 11.02 13.96
N LYS A 256 -17.89 12.03 13.42
CA LYS A 256 -18.09 12.20 11.97
C LYS A 256 -17.38 13.46 11.49
N LEU A 257 -16.46 13.31 10.53
CA LEU A 257 -15.98 14.45 9.76
C LEU A 257 -16.87 14.67 8.54
N GLU A 258 -17.57 15.79 8.53
CA GLU A 258 -18.27 16.28 7.36
C GLU A 258 -17.48 17.43 6.74
N VAL A 259 -17.09 17.26 5.47
CA VAL A 259 -16.50 18.35 4.68
C VAL A 259 -17.57 18.85 3.72
N THR A 260 -17.96 20.12 3.92
CA THR A 260 -18.96 20.81 3.10
C THR A 260 -18.27 21.80 2.17
N LYS A 261 -18.60 21.74 0.88
CA LYS A 261 -18.02 22.61 -0.15
C LYS A 261 -18.62 24.02 -0.04
N VAL A 262 -17.81 25.02 0.30
CA VAL A 262 -18.15 26.45 0.24
C VAL A 262 -17.16 27.14 -0.72
N ASP A 263 -17.62 27.52 -1.91
CA ASP A 263 -17.06 28.54 -2.83
C ASP A 263 -15.54 28.62 -3.12
N THR A 264 -14.86 27.49 -3.36
CA THR A 264 -13.42 27.34 -3.78
C THR A 264 -12.42 27.68 -2.65
N SER A 265 -11.60 26.79 -2.08
CA SER A 265 -10.71 25.76 -2.66
C SER A 265 -10.46 24.63 -1.62
N PHE A 266 -10.53 23.37 -2.08
CA PHE A 266 -10.16 22.06 -1.49
C PHE A 266 -10.16 21.80 0.04
N ILE A 267 -10.91 20.75 0.46
CA ILE A 267 -10.38 19.44 0.92
C ILE A 267 -11.32 18.34 0.36
N THR A 268 -10.81 17.31 -0.32
CA THR A 268 -11.56 16.06 -0.53
C THR A 268 -10.87 14.94 0.22
N TRP A 269 -11.30 14.75 1.46
CA TRP A 269 -11.04 13.54 2.24
C TRP A 269 -12.36 13.12 2.88
N ARG A 270 -13.13 12.29 2.18
CA ARG A 270 -14.10 11.40 2.85
C ARG A 270 -13.38 10.11 3.18
N ARG A 271 -12.53 10.22 4.20
CA ARG A 271 -12.22 9.22 5.23
C ARG A 271 -10.83 9.42 5.80
N TYR A 272 -9.82 9.94 5.08
CA TYR A 272 -8.43 9.73 5.49
C TYR A 272 -7.41 10.89 5.27
N SER A 273 -6.26 10.98 5.97
CA SER A 273 -5.18 11.97 5.73
C SER A 273 -3.86 11.63 6.46
N GLU A 274 -2.78 11.42 5.71
CA GLU A 274 -1.44 11.96 6.02
C GLU A 274 -0.67 12.08 4.69
N GLY A 275 0.07 13.17 4.49
CA GLY A 275 0.90 13.37 3.31
C GLY A 275 2.33 13.63 3.76
N ARG A 276 3.21 12.63 3.64
CA ARG A 276 4.65 12.90 3.70
C ARG A 276 5.08 13.45 2.35
N ILE A 277 5.49 14.72 2.36
CA ILE A 277 6.34 15.27 1.31
C ILE A 277 7.69 14.55 1.46
N GLN A 278 8.02 13.66 0.53
CA GLN A 278 9.40 13.23 0.38
C GLN A 278 10.20 14.44 -0.10
N ALA A 279 11.21 14.84 0.69
CA ALA A 279 12.25 15.76 0.27
C ALA A 279 13.32 15.00 -0.51
#